data_AF-A0A368E016-F1
#
_entry.id   AF-A0A368E016-F1
#
_cell.length_a   1.000
_cell.length_b   1.000
_cell.length_c   1.000
_cell.angle_alpha   90.00
_cell.angle_beta   90.00
_cell.angle_gamma   90.00
#
_symmetry.space_group_name_H-M   'P 1'
#
loop_
_entity.id
_entity.type
_entity.pdbx_description
1 polymer ?
#
loop_
_entity_poly.entity_id
_entity_poly.type
_entity_poly.pdbx_seq_one_letter_code
_entity_poly.pdbx_strand_id
1 'polypeptide(L)' 'YQVTAAPGTAIDDPYKALFDADTTQDGEINFAPVAADVKTIEWLYLAAKGHRRAYFDLTQTPVKMKWLVP' A
#
# COMPACT_ATOMS: atom_id res chain seq x y z
N TYR A 1 -15.37 4.75 2.98
CA TYR A 1 -14.67 5.18 4.20
C TYR A 1 -15.77 5.41 5.23
N GLN A 2 -16.19 4.35 5.92
CA GLN A 2 -17.43 4.39 6.73
C GLN A 2 -17.14 4.17 8.21
N VAL A 3 -15.86 4.14 8.60
CA VAL A 3 -15.45 4.02 10.00
C VAL A 3 -15.36 5.42 10.60
N THR A 4 -15.94 5.62 11.77
CA THR A 4 -15.95 6.93 12.46
C THR A 4 -14.64 7.25 13.15
N ALA A 5 -13.83 6.23 13.46
CA ALA A 5 -12.50 6.38 14.03
C ALA A 5 -11.46 6.80 12.99
N ALA A 6 -10.49 7.61 13.41
CA ALA A 6 -9.39 8.05 12.56
C ALA A 6 -8.46 6.88 12.16
N PRO A 7 -7.79 6.94 11.01
CA PRO A 7 -6.77 5.96 10.63
C PRO A 7 -5.69 5.80 11.70
N GLY A 8 -5.34 4.55 12.02
CA GLY A 8 -4.36 4.25 13.06
C GLY A 8 -4.92 4.25 14.49
N THR A 9 -6.22 4.49 14.68
CA THR A 9 -6.87 4.29 15.99
C THR A 9 -6.72 2.82 16.41
N ALA A 10 -6.17 2.59 17.61
CA ALA A 10 -6.04 1.26 18.17
C ALA A 10 -7.41 0.70 18.58
N ILE A 11 -7.67 -0.54 18.20
CA ILE A 11 -8.85 -1.31 18.60
C ILE A 11 -8.40 -2.68 19.10
N ASP A 12 -9.01 -3.16 20.17
CA ASP A 12 -8.66 -4.45 20.78
C ASP A 12 -9.28 -5.65 20.02
N ASP A 13 -10.26 -5.37 19.15
CA ASP A 13 -11.00 -6.36 18.38
C ASP A 13 -11.33 -5.80 16.99
N PRO A 14 -10.91 -6.45 15.89
CA PRO A 14 -11.16 -5.96 14.53
C PRO A 14 -12.65 -5.91 14.16
N TYR A 15 -13.52 -6.63 14.87
CA TYR A 15 -14.96 -6.64 14.61
C TYR A 15 -15.71 -5.50 15.32
N LYS A 16 -15.04 -4.72 16.18
CA LYS A 16 -15.66 -3.60 16.93
C LYS A 16 -15.50 -2.23 16.26
N ALA A 17 -14.94 -2.18 15.05
CA ALA A 17 -14.92 -0.94 14.29
C ALA A 17 -16.36 -0.45 14.08
N LEU A 18 -16.66 0.77 14.53
CA LEU A 18 -17.97 1.38 14.37
C LEU A 18 -18.09 1.95 12.96
N PHE A 19 -19.07 1.45 12.22
CA PHE A 19 -19.40 1.96 10.90
C PHE A 19 -20.67 2.79 10.97
N ASP A 20 -20.58 4.04 10.53
CA ASP A 20 -21.72 4.95 10.45
C ASP A 20 -21.63 5.72 9.12
N ALA A 21 -22.32 5.18 8.12
CA ALA A 21 -22.34 5.75 6.79
C ALA A 21 -23.04 7.12 6.76
N ASP A 22 -24.05 7.35 7.62
CA ASP A 22 -24.82 8.60 7.63
C ASP A 22 -23.97 9.77 8.15
N THR A 23 -23.05 9.51 9.09
CA THR A 23 -22.10 10.53 9.58
C THR A 23 -20.89 10.78 8.68
N THR A 24 -20.68 9.96 7.65
CA THR A 24 -19.44 9.97 6.82
C THR A 24 -19.69 10.23 5.32
N GLN A 25 -20.91 10.61 4.95
CA GLN A 25 -21.35 10.82 3.56
C GLN A 25 -20.75 12.07 2.88
N ASP A 26 -20.30 13.07 3.65
CA ASP A 26 -19.68 14.30 3.12
C ASP A 26 -18.33 14.07 2.43
N GLY A 27 -17.70 12.92 2.67
CA GLY A 27 -16.45 12.52 2.03
C GLY A 27 -16.57 12.06 0.57
N GLU A 28 -17.78 11.71 0.10
CA GLU A 28 -17.99 11.14 -1.25
C GLU A 28 -17.50 12.07 -2.36
N ILE A 29 -17.80 13.36 -2.26
CA ILE A 29 -17.39 14.37 -3.25
C ILE A 29 -15.86 14.51 -3.37
N ASN A 30 -15.13 14.12 -2.32
CA ASN A 30 -13.67 14.15 -2.27
C ASN A 30 -13.04 12.78 -2.58
N PHE A 31 -13.85 11.76 -2.80
CA PHE A 31 -13.39 10.40 -3.04
C PHE A 31 -13.20 10.14 -4.53
N ALA A 32 -12.01 9.69 -4.91
CA ALA A 32 -11.73 9.23 -6.26
C ALA A 32 -10.83 7.97 -6.21
N PRO A 33 -11.18 6.89 -6.93
CA PRO A 33 -10.29 5.76 -7.08
C PRO A 33 -9.09 6.15 -7.96
N VAL A 34 -7.89 5.73 -7.54
CA VAL A 34 -6.68 5.86 -8.35
C VAL A 34 -6.28 4.48 -8.84
N ALA A 35 -6.25 4.30 -10.16
CA ALA A 35 -5.68 3.11 -10.79
C ALA A 35 -4.20 3.38 -11.10
N ALA A 36 -3.33 2.45 -10.69
CA ALA A 36 -1.91 2.52 -10.97
C ALA A 36 -1.41 1.16 -11.48
N ASP A 37 -0.76 1.18 -12.63
CA ASP A 37 -0.07 0.03 -13.17
C ASP A 37 1.37 0.00 -12.67
N VAL A 38 1.74 -1.04 -11.94
CA VAL A 38 3.12 -1.24 -11.53
C VAL A 38 3.95 -1.67 -12.75
N LYS A 39 4.76 -0.76 -13.28
CA LYS A 39 5.69 -1.05 -14.38
C LYS A 39 6.98 -1.69 -13.89
N THR A 40 7.46 -1.24 -12.74
CA THR A 40 8.72 -1.69 -12.15
C THR A 40 8.60 -1.80 -10.64
N ILE A 41 9.28 -2.77 -10.05
CA ILE A 41 9.41 -2.91 -8.59
C ILE A 41 10.90 -2.90 -8.25
N GLU A 42 11.28 -2.12 -7.25
CA GLU A 42 12.56 -2.28 -6.58
C GLU A 42 12.32 -2.78 -5.15
N TRP A 43 12.97 -3.88 -4.81
CA TRP A 43 12.91 -4.49 -3.50
C TRP A 43 14.18 -4.19 -2.73
N LEU A 44 14.04 -3.69 -1.50
CA LEU A 44 15.12 -3.42 -0.57
C LEU A 44 14.97 -4.31 0.67
N TYR A 45 15.99 -5.12 0.94
CA TYR A 45 16.12 -5.86 2.18
C TYR A 45 17.23 -5.30 3.05
N LEU A 46 16.83 -4.82 4.22
CA LEU A 46 17.72 -4.27 5.23
C LEU A 46 18.41 -5.40 5.98
N ALA A 47 19.74 -5.39 5.95
CA ALA A 47 20.58 -6.26 6.75
C ALA A 47 21.76 -5.49 7.31
N ALA A 48 22.17 -5.83 8.54
CA ALA A 48 23.23 -5.14 9.28
C ALA A 48 24.60 -5.19 8.58
N LYS A 49 24.84 -6.20 7.73
CA LYS A 49 26.10 -6.39 6.99
C LYS A 49 26.03 -5.93 5.52
N GLY A 50 25.13 -4.99 5.21
CA GLY A 50 24.89 -4.51 3.85
C GLY A 50 23.54 -4.97 3.32
N HIS A 51 22.81 -4.05 2.69
CA HIS A 51 21.46 -4.30 2.20
C HIS A 51 21.49 -5.18 0.94
N ARG A 52 20.32 -5.65 0.50
CA ARG A 52 20.17 -6.36 -0.78
C ARG A 52 19.10 -5.64 -1.58
N ARG A 53 19.40 -5.33 -2.84
CA ARG A 53 18.48 -4.64 -3.74
C ARG A 53 18.22 -5.47 -4.98
N ALA A 54 16.96 -5.66 -5.34
CA ALA A 54 16.55 -6.36 -6.55
C ALA A 54 15.59 -5.48 -7.36
N TYR A 55 15.78 -5.43 -8.67
CA TYR A 55 14.92 -4.70 -9.59
C TYR A 55 14.17 -5.68 -10.51
N PHE A 56 12.87 -5.42 -10.71
CA PHE A 56 11.97 -6.17 -11.56
C PHE A 56 11.33 -5.22 -12.58
N ASP A 57 11.44 -5.53 -13.86
CA ASP A 57 10.74 -4.84 -14.95
C ASP A 57 9.55 -5.69 -15.42
N LEU A 58 8.35 -5.29 -15.00
CA LEU A 58 7.10 -5.98 -15.30
C LEU A 58 6.56 -5.63 -16.69
N THR A 59 7.19 -4.69 -17.41
CA THR A 59 6.83 -4.34 -18.79
C THR A 59 7.40 -5.31 -19.83
N GLN A 60 8.31 -6.19 -19.41
CA GLN A 60 9.01 -7.15 -20.28
C GLN A 60 8.45 -8.56 -20.08
N THR A 61 8.43 -9.34 -21.16
CA THR A 61 8.04 -10.76 -21.15
C THR A 61 9.14 -11.60 -21.78
N PRO A 62 9.89 -12.43 -21.02
CA PRO A 62 9.76 -12.63 -19.57
C PRO A 62 10.19 -11.39 -18.76
N VAL A 63 9.72 -11.29 -17.52
CA VAL A 63 10.09 -10.22 -16.57
C VAL A 63 11.61 -10.14 -16.46
N LYS A 64 12.15 -8.94 -16.66
CA LYS A 64 13.60 -8.72 -16.53
C LYS A 64 13.97 -8.46 -15.08
N MET A 65 14.95 -9.21 -14.57
CA MET A 65 15.40 -9.12 -13.19
C MET A 65 16.89 -8.81 -13.11
N LYS A 66 17.29 -7.98 -12.14
CA LYS A 66 18.72 -7.72 -11.84
C LYS A 66 18.93 -7.43 -10.35
N TRP A 67 20.09 -7.84 -9.85
CA TRP A 67 20.61 -7.36 -8.57
C TRP A 67 21.18 -5.95 -8.73
N LEU A 68 20.95 -5.11 -7.74
CA LEU A 68 21.56 -3.79 -7.63
C LEU A 68 22.52 -3.79 -6.44
N VAL A 69 23.60 -3.01 -6.56
CA VAL A 69 24.42 -2.70 -5.39
C VAL A 69 23.57 -1.93 -4.36
N PRO A 70 23.79 -2.13 -3.05
CA PRO A 70 23.11 -1.39 -1.99
C PRO A 70 23.16 0.12 -2.23
#